data_AF-A0A2A6K9J9-F1
#
_entry.id   AF-A0A2A6K9J9-F1
#
_cell.length_a   1.000
_cell.length_b   1.000
_cell.length_c   1.000
_cell.angle_alpha   90.00
_cell.angle_beta   90.00
_cell.angle_gamma   90.00
#
_symmetry.space_group_name_H-M   'P 1'
#
loop_
_entity.id
_entity.type
_entity.pdbx_description
1 polymer ?
#
loop_
_entity_poly.entity_id
_entity_poly.type
_entity_poly.pdbx_seq_one_letter_code
_entity_poly.pdbx_strand_id
1 'polypeptide(L)' 'MDHVSRNPETATALQEDRLAKGYSLEDLAITTGLTVDEIEAAERGDNVPTSNIERIEHALR' A
#
# COMPACT_ATOMS: atom_id res chain seq x y z
N MET A 1 5.68 -15.86 -12.07
CA MET A 1 4.23 -15.58 -12.12
C MET A 1 3.98 -14.44 -11.17
N ASP A 2 3.69 -13.27 -11.70
CA ASP A 2 3.37 -12.07 -10.94
C ASP A 2 1.98 -12.28 -10.32
N HIS A 3 1.95 -12.65 -9.05
CA HIS A 3 0.69 -12.84 -8.34
C HIS A 3 0.06 -11.46 -8.15
N VAL A 4 -1.02 -11.17 -8.86
CA VAL A 4 -1.92 -10.07 -8.50
C VAL A 4 -2.87 -10.63 -7.47
N SER A 5 -2.54 -10.46 -6.20
CA SER A 5 -3.36 -10.91 -5.08
C SER A 5 -4.26 -9.76 -4.66
N ARG A 6 -5.56 -9.87 -4.95
CA ARG A 6 -6.55 -8.97 -4.37
C ARG A 6 -6.69 -9.35 -2.89
N ASN A 7 -5.89 -8.73 -2.01
CA ASN A 7 -5.93 -9.00 -0.58
C ASN A 7 -6.50 -7.79 0.20
N PRO A 8 -7.84 -7.68 0.32
CA PRO A 8 -8.48 -6.56 1.02
C PRO A 8 -8.12 -6.51 2.52
N GLU A 9 -7.72 -7.65 3.09
CA GLU A 9 -7.23 -7.72 4.47
C GLU A 9 -5.92 -6.93 4.64
N THR A 10 -4.98 -7.08 3.70
CA THR A 10 -3.74 -6.30 3.72
C THR A 10 -4.01 -4.82 3.44
N ALA A 11 -4.92 -4.52 2.52
CA ALA A 11 -5.32 -3.14 2.20
C ALA A 11 -5.85 -2.39 3.43
N THR A 12 -6.68 -3.05 4.24
CA THR A 12 -7.22 -2.49 5.48
C THR A 12 -6.12 -2.29 6.52
N ALA A 13 -5.23 -3.28 6.69
CA ALA A 13 -4.10 -3.18 7.62
C ALA A 13 -3.14 -2.04 7.24
N LEU A 14 -2.84 -1.86 5.96
CA LEU A 14 -2.04 -0.74 5.44
C LEU A 14 -2.65 0.61 5.78
N GLN A 15 -3.95 0.75 5.56
CA GLN A 15 -4.67 1.98 5.87
C GLN A 15 -4.66 2.29 7.37
N GLU A 16 -4.88 1.29 8.20
CA GLU A 16 -4.81 1.44 9.66
C GLU A 16 -3.38 1.79 10.13
N ASP A 17 -2.35 1.14 9.59
CA ASP A 17 -0.96 1.40 9.96
C ASP A 17 -0.52 2.80 9.52
N ARG A 18 -0.93 3.24 8.31
CA ARG A 18 -0.71 4.60 7.82
C ARG A 18 -1.35 5.64 8.75
N LEU A 19 -2.61 5.42 9.14
CA LEU A 19 -3.32 6.30 10.07
C LEU A 19 -2.68 6.30 11.46
N ALA A 20 -2.21 5.14 11.94
CA ALA A 20 -1.55 4.99 13.23
C ALA A 20 -0.19 5.69 13.29
N LYS A 21 0.61 5.61 12.21
CA LYS A 21 1.90 6.29 12.10
C LYS A 21 1.78 7.78 11.72
N GLY A 22 0.61 8.23 11.25
CA GLY A 22 0.42 9.57 10.72
C GLY A 22 1.15 9.81 9.39
N TYR A 23 1.45 8.74 8.66
CA TYR A 23 2.07 8.84 7.33
C TYR A 23 1.04 9.40 6.34
N SER A 24 1.47 10.37 5.55
CA SER A 24 0.67 10.85 4.42
C SER A 24 0.88 9.94 3.21
N LEU A 25 -0.10 9.86 2.32
CA LEU A 25 0.03 9.10 1.08
C LEU A 25 1.25 9.55 0.26
N GLU A 26 1.55 10.86 0.27
CA GLU A 26 2.74 11.43 -0.37
C GLU A 26 4.05 10.92 0.25
N ASP A 27 4.08 10.74 1.57
CA ASP A 27 5.28 10.26 2.28
C ASP A 27 5.53 8.77 1.97
N LEU A 28 4.44 8.00 1.93
CA LEU A 28 4.43 6.63 1.43
C LEU A 28 4.84 6.55 -0.03
N ALA A 29 4.37 7.46 -0.89
CA ALA A 29 4.74 7.54 -2.30
C ALA A 29 6.26 7.78 -2.46
N ILE A 30 6.82 8.68 -1.66
CA ILE A 30 8.26 8.97 -1.67
C ILE A 30 9.06 7.77 -1.15
N THR A 31 8.63 7.16 -0.04
CA THR A 31 9.34 6.05 0.61
C THR A 31 9.31 4.79 -0.23
N THR A 32 8.13 4.46 -0.76
CA THR A 32 7.95 3.28 -1.60
C THR A 32 8.39 3.52 -3.04
N GLY A 33 8.47 4.77 -3.50
CA GLY A 33 8.68 5.11 -4.91
C GLY A 33 7.48 4.76 -5.80
N LEU A 34 6.29 4.64 -5.22
CA LEU A 34 5.02 4.45 -5.92
C LEU A 34 4.27 5.78 -6.05
N THR A 35 3.29 5.84 -6.94
CA THR A 35 2.39 7.00 -6.99
C THR A 35 1.31 6.92 -5.93
N VAL A 36 0.80 8.09 -5.52
CA VAL A 36 -0.32 8.18 -4.56
C VAL A 36 -1.53 7.39 -5.04
N ASP A 37 -1.80 7.37 -6.34
CA ASP A 37 -2.90 6.61 -6.94
C ASP A 37 -2.72 5.10 -6.78
N GLU A 38 -1.49 4.58 -6.97
CA GLU A 38 -1.17 3.17 -6.72
C GLU A 38 -1.31 2.79 -5.25
N ILE A 39 -0.96 3.70 -4.33
CA ILE A 39 -1.10 3.47 -2.90
C ILE A 39 -2.58 3.50 -2.51
N GLU A 40 -3.36 4.46 -2.99
CA GLU A 40 -4.80 4.47 -2.80
C GLU A 40 -5.46 3.22 -3.36
N ALA A 41 -5.06 2.78 -4.55
CA ALA A 41 -5.54 1.54 -5.15
C ALA A 41 -5.19 0.33 -4.26
N ALA A 42 -3.98 0.30 -3.68
CA ALA A 42 -3.58 -0.73 -2.73
C ALA A 42 -4.40 -0.70 -1.43
N GLU A 43 -4.63 0.48 -0.84
CA GLU A 43 -5.46 0.67 0.36
C GLU A 43 -6.94 0.37 0.12
N ARG A 44 -7.42 0.58 -1.11
CA ARG A 44 -8.82 0.31 -1.50
C ARG A 44 -9.06 -1.18 -1.82
N GLY A 45 -8.00 -2.01 -1.85
CA GLY A 45 -8.10 -3.41 -2.26
C GLY A 45 -8.41 -3.57 -3.76
N ASP A 46 -7.97 -2.60 -4.55
CA ASP A 46 -8.05 -2.60 -6.00
C ASP A 46 -7.00 -3.53 -6.62
N ASN A 47 -7.03 -3.71 -7.93
CA ASN A 47 -6.19 -4.70 -8.62
C ASN A 47 -4.75 -4.20 -8.81
N VAL A 48 -4.00 -4.09 -7.71
CA VAL A 48 -2.59 -3.69 -7.68
C VAL A 48 -1.65 -4.90 -7.64
N PRO A 49 -0.43 -4.80 -8.18
CA PRO A 49 0.54 -5.88 -8.08
C PRO A 49 0.92 -6.13 -6.61
N THR A 50 1.08 -7.40 -6.22
CA THR A 50 1.49 -7.76 -4.85
C THR A 50 2.81 -7.10 -4.46
N SER A 51 3.74 -6.91 -5.42
CA SER A 51 4.99 -6.19 -5.16
C SER A 51 4.79 -4.73 -4.73
N ASN A 52 3.70 -4.07 -5.13
CA ASN A 52 3.38 -2.73 -4.64
C ASN A 52 2.91 -2.81 -3.18
N ILE A 53 2.04 -3.76 -2.87
CA ILE A 53 1.56 -4.00 -1.49
C ILE A 53 2.73 -4.32 -0.56
N GLU A 54 3.62 -5.25 -0.94
CA GLU A 54 4.79 -5.61 -0.15
C GLU A 54 5.72 -4.40 0.10
N ARG A 55 5.86 -3.49 -0.86
CA ARG A 55 6.65 -2.26 -0.68
C ARG A 55 5.99 -1.30 0.31
N ILE A 56 4.68 -1.13 0.22
CA ILE A 56 3.91 -0.27 1.15
C ILE A 56 3.96 -0.87 2.55
N GLU A 57 3.76 -2.18 2.70
CA GLU A 57 3.89 -2.88 3.99
C GLU A 57 5.29 -2.73 4.55
N HIS A 58 6.33 -2.86 3.71
CA HIS A 58 7.70 -2.68 4.17
C HIS A 58 8.00 -1.22 4.57
N ALA A 59 7.42 -0.23 3.89
CA ALA A 59 7.55 1.17 4.27
C ALA A 59 6.82 1.50 5.59
N LEU A 60 5.70 0.83 5.83
CA LEU A 60 4.91 0.96 7.06
C LEU A 60 5.40 0.06 8.20
N ARG A 61 6.32 -0.88 7.97
CA ARG A 61 6.95 -1.66 9.04
C ARG A 61 7.99 -0.83 9.79
#